data_AF-A0A0V1PWY5-F1
#
_entry.id   AF-A0A0V1PWY5-F1
#
_cell.length_a   1.000
_cell.length_b   1.000
_cell.length_c   1.000
_cell.angle_alpha   90.00
_cell.angle_beta   90.00
_cell.angle_gamma   90.00
#
_symmetry.space_group_name_H-M   'P 1'
#
loop_
_entity.id
_entity.type
_entity.pdbx_description
1 polymer ?
#
loop_
_entity_poly.entity_id
_entity_poly.type
_entity_poly.pdbx_seq_one_letter_code
_entity_poly.pdbx_strand_id
1 'polypeptide(L)'
;MEKEAIFFRKQLDELDNDVSILSAQNDFQSHMSKINENIENPTSINDEINFQKENFSKLKFQYLEQETKEKFLRSLFDNPPKSIQQEDINRLQEENVHSKRALKALKESMNNKMKDIHEISRETVELNKEYQQKCDETIKMLEEVQRMEEKINSIIDNQKDETKEIIKSLIEISTGLKEKDLTNIMTSANDKLLQDYITTPAQASNELHLKTQLNENQQQHLQKLQEKLTTLKSKLLNIEHNKEPNDNQFYAQWVKEMNEILISLNDLSHIRFEFVDNTDLKLVINNHIILLNKDFNILNTADLNDQYLIRKINTNEDKMKNFLLLINGLLETP
;
A
#
# COMPACT_ATOMS: atom_id res chain seq x y z
N MET A 1 -48.60 -19.18 -50.10
CA MET A 1 -47.29 -19.51 -50.69
C MET A 1 -46.46 -18.26 -51.04
N GLU A 2 -46.74 -17.48 -52.09
CA GLU A 2 -45.90 -16.28 -52.40
C GLU A 2 -45.95 -15.19 -51.32
N LYS A 3 -47.12 -14.91 -50.74
CA LYS A 3 -47.26 -13.90 -49.67
C LYS A 3 -46.59 -14.30 -48.35
N GLU A 4 -46.53 -15.59 -48.05
CA GLU A 4 -45.82 -16.13 -46.87
C GLU A 4 -44.31 -16.09 -47.11
N ALA A 5 -43.84 -16.44 -48.31
CA ALA A 5 -42.42 -16.33 -48.66
C ALA A 5 -41.91 -14.89 -48.57
N ILE A 6 -42.71 -13.91 -48.97
CA ILE A 6 -42.38 -12.47 -48.84
C ILE A 6 -42.36 -12.03 -47.38
N PHE A 7 -43.30 -12.53 -46.56
CA PHE A 7 -43.34 -12.26 -45.12
C PHE A 7 -42.11 -12.82 -44.38
N PHE A 8 -41.72 -14.06 -44.67
CA PHE A 8 -40.51 -14.67 -44.10
C PHE A 8 -39.23 -14.01 -44.60
N ARG A 9 -39.18 -13.57 -45.86
CA ARG A 9 -38.03 -12.84 -46.39
C ARG A 9 -37.87 -11.47 -45.75
N LYS A 10 -38.99 -10.76 -45.51
CA LYS A 10 -38.98 -9.48 -44.78
C LYS A 10 -38.58 -9.66 -43.32
N GLN A 11 -39.02 -10.73 -42.65
CA GLN A 11 -38.57 -11.07 -41.30
C GLN A 11 -37.08 -11.46 -41.26
N LEU A 12 -36.56 -12.13 -42.29
CA LEU A 12 -35.14 -12.43 -42.44
C LEU A 12 -34.32 -11.15 -42.65
N ASP A 13 -34.79 -10.23 -43.50
CA ASP A 13 -34.11 -8.94 -43.75
C ASP A 13 -34.17 -8.00 -42.53
N GLU A 14 -35.22 -8.06 -41.71
CA GLU A 14 -35.30 -7.35 -40.42
C GLU A 14 -34.37 -7.98 -39.35
N LEU A 15 -34.09 -9.29 -39.44
CA LEU A 15 -33.17 -9.99 -38.52
C LEU A 15 -31.69 -9.89 -38.96
N ASP A 16 -31.42 -9.77 -40.27
CA ASP A 16 -30.08 -9.67 -40.87
C ASP A 16 -29.47 -8.27 -40.68
N ASN A 17 -30.31 -7.23 -40.56
CA ASN A 17 -29.88 -5.86 -40.27
C ASN A 17 -29.38 -5.65 -38.83
N ASP A 18 -29.79 -6.51 -37.88
CA ASP A 18 -29.36 -6.39 -36.48
C ASP A 18 -28.06 -7.13 -36.17
N VAL A 19 -27.65 -8.14 -36.96
CA VAL A 19 -26.48 -8.97 -36.63
C VAL A 19 -25.83 -9.59 -37.88
N SER A 20 -24.99 -8.82 -38.58
CA SER A 20 -24.13 -9.35 -39.64
C SER A 20 -22.78 -9.80 -39.08
N ILE A 21 -22.38 -11.06 -39.31
CA ILE A 21 -21.05 -11.60 -38.93
C ILE A 21 -19.90 -10.76 -39.50
N LEU A 22 -20.14 -10.11 -40.65
CA LEU A 22 -19.20 -9.21 -41.31
C LEU A 22 -18.93 -7.93 -40.52
N SER A 23 -19.88 -7.46 -39.70
CA SER A 23 -19.68 -6.31 -38.82
C SER A 23 -19.20 -6.71 -37.43
N ALA A 24 -19.51 -7.90 -36.93
CA ALA A 24 -19.20 -8.31 -35.56
C ALA A 24 -17.72 -8.13 -35.14
N GLN A 25 -16.78 -8.38 -36.07
CA GLN A 25 -15.35 -8.14 -35.81
C GLN A 25 -14.99 -6.65 -35.79
N ASN A 26 -15.62 -5.84 -36.64
CA ASN A 26 -15.48 -4.39 -36.65
C ASN A 26 -16.17 -3.76 -35.43
N ASP A 27 -17.29 -4.30 -34.99
CA ASP A 27 -18.03 -3.86 -33.80
C ASP A 27 -17.22 -4.15 -32.54
N PHE A 28 -16.59 -5.32 -32.47
CA PHE A 28 -15.64 -5.66 -31.42
C PHE A 28 -14.43 -4.73 -31.41
N GLN A 29 -13.80 -4.48 -32.56
CA GLN A 29 -12.63 -3.59 -32.66
C GLN A 29 -12.97 -2.13 -32.34
N SER A 30 -14.09 -1.62 -32.85
CA SER A 30 -14.60 -0.27 -32.57
C SER A 30 -14.89 -0.09 -31.07
N HIS A 31 -15.47 -1.10 -30.42
CA HIS A 31 -15.64 -1.09 -28.97
C HIS A 31 -14.30 -1.13 -28.23
N MET A 32 -13.33 -1.92 -28.69
CA MET A 32 -12.02 -2.00 -28.03
C MET A 32 -11.23 -0.69 -28.14
N SER A 33 -11.36 0.04 -29.25
CA SER A 33 -10.78 1.37 -29.41
C SER A 33 -11.43 2.41 -28.48
N LYS A 34 -12.75 2.36 -28.27
CA LYS A 34 -13.45 3.27 -27.35
C LYS A 34 -13.08 3.08 -25.87
N ILE A 35 -12.60 1.89 -25.49
CA ILE A 35 -12.17 1.59 -24.12
C ILE A 35 -10.89 2.35 -23.76
N ASN A 36 -9.96 2.53 -24.71
CA ASN A 36 -8.70 3.22 -24.44
C ASN A 36 -8.86 4.73 -24.21
N GLU A 37 -9.99 5.33 -24.61
CA GLU A 37 -10.21 6.78 -24.53
C GLU A 37 -10.93 7.23 -23.25
N ASN A 38 -11.54 6.34 -22.46
CA ASN A 38 -12.47 6.73 -21.37
C ASN A 38 -12.05 6.33 -19.93
N ILE A 39 -10.83 5.84 -19.72
CA ILE A 39 -10.35 5.50 -18.36
C ILE A 39 -9.71 6.74 -17.71
N GLU A 40 -10.48 7.82 -17.53
CA GLU A 40 -10.00 9.01 -16.81
C GLU A 40 -10.18 8.90 -15.29
N ASN A 41 -11.13 8.10 -14.82
CA ASN A 41 -11.44 7.94 -13.40
C ASN A 41 -11.21 6.50 -12.90
N PRO A 42 -10.26 6.27 -11.97
CA PRO A 42 -9.96 4.94 -11.45
C PRO A 42 -11.12 4.28 -10.68
N THR A 43 -12.10 5.05 -10.20
CA THR A 43 -13.26 4.49 -9.48
C THR A 43 -14.28 3.84 -10.43
N SER A 44 -14.32 4.27 -11.70
CA SER A 44 -15.26 3.79 -12.72
C SER A 44 -14.83 2.48 -13.40
N ILE A 45 -13.60 2.02 -13.13
CA ILE A 45 -13.03 0.81 -13.74
C ILE A 45 -13.88 -0.44 -13.45
N ASN A 46 -14.46 -0.54 -12.25
CA ASN A 46 -15.25 -1.72 -11.87
C ASN A 46 -16.60 -1.79 -12.60
N ASP A 47 -17.25 -0.65 -12.78
CA ASP A 47 -18.53 -0.55 -13.49
C ASP A 47 -18.34 -0.84 -14.97
N GLU A 48 -17.27 -0.30 -15.58
CA GLU A 48 -16.90 -0.57 -16.97
C GLU A 48 -16.63 -2.07 -17.18
N ILE A 49 -15.91 -2.72 -16.27
CA ILE A 49 -15.58 -4.15 -16.40
C ILE A 49 -16.82 -5.04 -16.27
N ASN A 50 -17.77 -4.67 -15.41
CA ASN A 50 -19.03 -5.39 -15.31
C ASN A 50 -19.91 -5.19 -16.54
N PHE A 51 -19.98 -3.97 -17.06
CA PHE A 51 -20.66 -3.68 -18.32
C PHE A 51 -20.09 -4.50 -19.48
N GLN A 52 -18.76 -4.59 -19.59
CA GLN A 52 -18.11 -5.40 -20.64
C GLN A 52 -18.35 -6.90 -20.47
N LYS A 53 -18.37 -7.42 -19.25
CA LYS A 53 -18.74 -8.84 -18.99
C LYS A 53 -20.15 -9.16 -19.49
N GLU A 54 -21.09 -8.25 -19.28
CA GLU A 54 -22.46 -8.41 -19.76
C GLU A 54 -22.50 -8.37 -21.29
N ASN A 55 -21.78 -7.43 -21.91
CA ASN A 55 -21.74 -7.29 -23.36
C ASN A 55 -21.09 -8.50 -24.06
N PHE A 56 -19.95 -9.00 -23.57
CA PHE A 56 -19.34 -10.22 -24.08
C PHE A 56 -20.22 -11.45 -23.93
N SER A 57 -21.02 -11.51 -22.86
CA SER A 57 -21.99 -12.59 -22.66
C SER A 57 -23.10 -12.55 -23.72
N LYS A 58 -23.57 -11.35 -24.09
CA LYS A 58 -24.54 -11.16 -25.18
C LYS A 58 -23.96 -11.55 -26.54
N LEU A 59 -22.78 -11.05 -26.88
CA LEU A 59 -22.08 -11.41 -28.12
C LEU A 59 -21.83 -12.92 -28.23
N LYS A 60 -21.37 -13.55 -27.13
CA LYS A 60 -21.15 -15.01 -27.10
C LYS A 60 -22.44 -15.79 -27.36
N PHE A 61 -23.54 -15.40 -26.73
CA PHE A 61 -24.84 -16.06 -26.92
C PHE A 61 -25.29 -15.96 -28.38
N GLN A 62 -25.22 -14.76 -28.96
CA GLN A 62 -25.59 -14.51 -30.35
C GLN A 62 -24.73 -15.30 -31.33
N TYR A 63 -23.40 -15.32 -31.14
CA TYR A 63 -22.49 -16.05 -32.02
C TYR A 63 -22.72 -17.57 -31.94
N LEU A 64 -22.89 -18.13 -30.74
CA LEU A 64 -23.18 -19.56 -30.57
C LEU A 64 -24.51 -19.96 -31.20
N GLU A 65 -25.55 -19.14 -31.03
CA GLU A 65 -26.86 -19.40 -31.62
C GLU A 65 -26.80 -19.36 -33.15
N GLN A 66 -26.11 -18.37 -33.72
CA GLN A 66 -25.97 -18.20 -35.16
C GLN A 66 -25.09 -19.27 -35.79
N GLU A 67 -23.95 -19.62 -35.18
CA GLU A 67 -23.07 -20.71 -35.65
C GLU A 67 -23.81 -22.06 -35.63
N THR A 68 -24.63 -22.31 -34.61
CA THR A 68 -25.43 -23.53 -34.51
C THR A 68 -26.51 -23.57 -35.59
N LYS A 69 -27.20 -22.45 -35.84
CA LYS A 69 -28.20 -22.33 -36.92
C LYS A 69 -27.57 -22.53 -38.29
N GLU A 70 -26.42 -21.91 -38.56
CA GLU A 70 -25.74 -22.03 -39.85
C GLU A 70 -25.23 -23.47 -40.07
N LYS A 71 -24.59 -24.08 -39.07
CA LYS A 71 -24.14 -25.48 -39.15
C LYS A 71 -25.30 -26.46 -39.35
N PHE A 72 -26.44 -26.22 -38.68
CA PHE A 72 -27.65 -27.03 -38.85
C PHE A 72 -28.21 -26.91 -40.27
N LEU A 73 -28.34 -25.69 -40.80
CA LEU A 73 -28.83 -25.45 -42.16
C LEU A 73 -27.88 -26.04 -43.21
N ARG A 74 -26.56 -25.85 -43.08
CA ARG A 74 -25.57 -26.47 -43.98
C ARG A 74 -25.64 -28.00 -43.96
N SER A 75 -25.83 -28.61 -42.79
CA SER A 75 -25.99 -30.07 -42.66
C SER A 75 -27.26 -30.59 -43.35
N LEU A 76 -28.33 -29.81 -43.37
CA LEU A 76 -29.57 -30.15 -44.07
C LEU A 76 -29.46 -30.03 -45.59
N PHE A 77 -28.63 -29.11 -46.11
CA PHE A 77 -28.48 -28.85 -47.55
C PHE A 77 -27.28 -29.56 -48.21
N ASP A 78 -26.37 -30.16 -47.43
CA ASP A 78 -25.26 -30.97 -47.95
C ASP A 78 -25.79 -32.29 -48.58
N ASN A 79 -25.56 -32.48 -49.89
CA ASN A 79 -25.83 -33.72 -50.63
C ASN A 79 -24.49 -34.36 -51.08
N PRO A 80 -24.13 -35.59 -50.63
CA PRO A 80 -24.85 -36.47 -49.71
C PRO A 80 -24.72 -36.02 -48.24
N PRO A 81 -25.65 -36.43 -47.36
CA PRO A 81 -25.60 -36.09 -45.94
C PRO A 81 -24.26 -36.52 -45.35
N LYS A 82 -23.57 -35.61 -44.67
CA LYS A 82 -22.33 -35.94 -43.94
C LYS A 82 -22.65 -36.98 -42.87
N SER A 83 -22.22 -38.22 -43.10
CA SER A 83 -22.23 -39.27 -42.10
C SER A 83 -21.14 -38.96 -41.07
N ILE A 84 -21.52 -38.33 -39.96
CA ILE A 84 -20.62 -38.09 -38.82
C ILE A 84 -20.17 -39.45 -38.29
N GLN A 85 -18.87 -39.76 -38.39
CA GLN A 85 -18.31 -41.00 -37.85
C GLN A 85 -17.93 -40.82 -36.38
N GLN A 86 -17.88 -41.93 -35.63
CA GLN A 86 -17.52 -41.90 -34.21
C GLN A 86 -16.11 -41.32 -34.00
N GLU A 87 -15.17 -41.54 -34.92
CA GLU A 87 -13.85 -40.91 -34.91
C GLU A 87 -13.91 -39.37 -34.98
N ASP A 88 -14.81 -38.78 -35.78
CA ASP A 88 -14.94 -37.32 -35.91
C ASP A 88 -15.47 -36.69 -34.61
N ILE A 89 -16.41 -37.38 -33.95
CA ILE A 89 -16.94 -36.97 -32.65
C ILE A 89 -15.84 -37.01 -31.60
N ASN A 90 -15.05 -38.08 -31.56
CA ASN A 90 -13.95 -38.23 -30.61
C ASN A 90 -12.88 -37.14 -30.81
N ARG A 91 -12.51 -36.84 -32.07
CA ARG A 91 -11.54 -35.78 -32.38
C ARG A 91 -12.04 -34.40 -31.95
N LEU A 92 -13.30 -34.07 -32.26
CA LEU A 92 -13.93 -32.80 -31.83
C LEU A 92 -14.06 -32.71 -30.31
N GLN A 93 -14.26 -33.84 -29.63
CA GLN A 93 -14.30 -33.88 -28.16
C GLN A 93 -12.91 -33.62 -27.56
N GLU A 94 -11.85 -34.17 -28.13
CA GLU A 94 -10.47 -33.91 -27.72
C GLU A 94 -10.07 -32.44 -27.94
N GLU A 95 -10.37 -31.89 -29.12
CA GLU A 95 -10.15 -30.46 -29.44
C GLU A 95 -10.93 -29.54 -28.48
N ASN A 96 -12.17 -29.90 -28.14
CA ASN A 96 -12.96 -29.17 -27.14
C ASN A 96 -12.37 -29.24 -25.75
N VAL A 97 -11.89 -30.40 -25.31
CA VAL A 97 -11.25 -30.55 -23.99
C VAL A 97 -9.98 -29.71 -23.92
N HIS A 98 -9.15 -29.74 -24.96
CA HIS A 98 -7.94 -28.92 -25.05
C HIS A 98 -8.28 -27.42 -25.02
N SER A 99 -9.22 -26.98 -25.87
CA SER A 99 -9.66 -25.58 -25.93
C SER A 99 -10.28 -25.11 -24.62
N LYS A 100 -11.05 -25.97 -23.95
CA LYS A 100 -11.65 -25.68 -22.64
C LYS A 100 -10.59 -25.54 -21.53
N ARG A 101 -9.53 -26.35 -21.57
CA ARG A 101 -8.39 -26.21 -20.65
C ARG A 101 -7.64 -24.90 -20.89
N ALA A 102 -7.34 -24.58 -22.15
CA ALA A 102 -6.68 -23.31 -22.51
C ALA A 102 -7.51 -22.10 -22.08
N LEU A 103 -8.83 -22.11 -22.35
CA LEU A 103 -9.74 -21.05 -21.94
C LEU A 103 -9.82 -20.91 -20.41
N LYS A 104 -9.79 -22.03 -19.66
CA LYS A 104 -9.79 -22.00 -18.20
C LYS A 104 -8.51 -21.35 -17.66
N ALA A 105 -7.35 -21.72 -18.19
CA ALA A 105 -6.08 -21.11 -17.82
C ALA A 105 -6.05 -19.60 -18.12
N LEU A 106 -6.56 -19.19 -19.28
CA LEU A 106 -6.66 -17.77 -19.64
C LEU A 106 -7.62 -17.02 -18.71
N LYS A 107 -8.75 -17.63 -18.35
CA LYS A 107 -9.72 -17.03 -17.41
C LYS A 107 -9.12 -16.86 -16.01
N GLU A 108 -8.36 -17.84 -15.54
CA GLU A 108 -7.64 -17.75 -14.26
C GLU A 108 -6.59 -16.64 -14.31
N SER A 109 -5.79 -16.56 -15.38
CA SER A 109 -4.82 -15.49 -15.58
C SER A 109 -5.47 -14.10 -15.61
N MET A 110 -6.57 -13.96 -16.35
CA MET A 110 -7.33 -12.71 -16.41
C MET A 110 -7.90 -12.33 -15.04
N ASN A 111 -8.42 -13.29 -14.28
CA ASN A 111 -8.97 -13.04 -12.96
C ASN A 111 -7.90 -12.65 -11.93
N ASN A 112 -6.67 -13.18 -12.07
CA ASN A 112 -5.54 -12.75 -11.25
C ASN A 112 -5.14 -11.32 -11.60
N LYS A 113 -4.96 -11.00 -12.89
CA LYS A 113 -4.68 -9.63 -13.35
C LYS A 113 -5.75 -8.63 -12.89
N MET A 114 -7.02 -9.05 -12.89
CA MET A 114 -8.13 -8.25 -12.40
C MET A 114 -7.99 -7.91 -10.91
N LYS A 115 -7.59 -8.89 -10.10
CA LYS A 115 -7.32 -8.68 -8.67
C LYS A 115 -6.14 -7.73 -8.47
N ASP A 116 -5.06 -7.92 -9.22
CA ASP A 116 -3.87 -7.07 -9.15
C ASP A 116 -4.25 -5.60 -9.48
N ILE A 117 -5.04 -5.39 -10.53
CA ILE A 117 -5.54 -4.05 -10.91
C ILE A 117 -6.39 -3.45 -9.79
N HIS A 118 -7.27 -4.23 -9.16
CA HIS A 118 -8.09 -3.74 -8.04
C HIS A 118 -7.26 -3.36 -6.83
N GLU A 119 -6.24 -4.15 -6.50
CA GLU A 119 -5.32 -3.88 -5.40
C GLU A 119 -4.52 -2.60 -5.65
N ILE A 120 -3.87 -2.50 -6.82
CA ILE A 120 -3.12 -1.31 -7.23
C ILE A 120 -4.03 -0.07 -7.29
N SER A 121 -5.24 -0.19 -7.83
CA SER A 121 -6.18 0.93 -7.88
C SER A 121 -6.57 1.40 -6.49
N ARG A 122 -6.77 0.48 -5.54
CA ARG A 122 -7.10 0.82 -4.16
C ARG A 122 -5.93 1.51 -3.47
N GLU A 123 -4.73 0.93 -3.58
CA GLU A 123 -3.50 1.52 -3.04
C GLU A 123 -3.24 2.92 -3.60
N THR A 124 -3.44 3.10 -4.91
CA THR A 124 -3.27 4.40 -5.56
C THR A 124 -4.25 5.44 -5.02
N VAL A 125 -5.51 5.06 -4.76
CA VAL A 125 -6.51 5.97 -4.19
C VAL A 125 -6.18 6.31 -2.74
N GLU A 126 -5.75 5.33 -1.94
CA GLU A 126 -5.35 5.54 -0.55
C GLU A 126 -4.11 6.45 -0.47
N LEU A 127 -3.11 6.20 -1.30
CA LEU A 127 -1.88 6.98 -1.38
C LEU A 127 -2.15 8.41 -1.86
N ASN A 128 -3.00 8.61 -2.87
CA ASN A 128 -3.37 9.94 -3.33
C ASN A 128 -4.09 10.73 -2.22
N LYS A 129 -4.99 10.07 -1.47
CA LYS A 129 -5.65 10.69 -0.31
C LYS A 129 -4.64 11.09 0.77
N GLU A 130 -3.65 10.27 1.06
CA GLU A 130 -2.58 10.61 2.01
C GLU A 130 -1.75 11.80 1.53
N TYR A 131 -1.39 11.84 0.25
CA TYR A 131 -0.68 12.98 -0.34
C TYR A 131 -1.50 14.26 -0.30
N GLN A 132 -2.81 14.19 -0.58
CA GLN A 132 -3.70 15.36 -0.45
C GLN A 132 -3.72 15.89 0.98
N GLN A 133 -3.82 15.00 1.99
CA GLN A 133 -3.77 15.39 3.39
C GLN A 133 -2.43 16.05 3.76
N LYS A 134 -1.31 15.46 3.35
CA LYS A 134 0.03 16.04 3.55
C LYS A 134 0.18 17.40 2.86
N CYS A 135 -0.35 17.56 1.65
CA CYS A 135 -0.36 18.83 0.94
C CYS A 135 -1.17 19.89 1.71
N ASP A 136 -2.37 19.55 2.18
CA ASP A 136 -3.22 20.46 2.96
C ASP A 136 -2.55 20.86 4.28
N GLU A 137 -1.92 19.92 4.98
CA GLU A 137 -1.14 20.19 6.19
C GLU A 137 0.06 21.10 5.90
N THR A 138 0.78 20.83 4.81
CA THR A 138 1.93 21.66 4.39
C THR A 138 1.49 23.08 4.06
N ILE A 139 0.35 23.25 3.38
CA ILE A 139 -0.22 24.57 3.06
C ILE A 139 -0.56 25.32 4.35
N LYS A 140 -1.25 24.68 5.31
CA LYS A 140 -1.58 25.30 6.60
C LYS A 140 -0.33 25.71 7.37
N MET A 141 0.70 24.86 7.38
CA MET A 141 1.96 25.15 8.05
C MET A 141 2.69 26.31 7.38
N LEU A 142 2.64 26.40 6.04
CA LEU A 142 3.20 27.53 5.30
C LEU A 142 2.47 28.85 5.63
N GLU A 143 1.14 28.83 5.72
CA GLU A 143 0.33 29.98 6.16
C GLU A 143 0.65 30.41 7.60
N GLU A 144 0.96 29.46 8.48
CA GLU A 144 1.37 29.75 9.86
C GLU A 144 2.77 30.37 9.90
N VAL A 145 3.72 29.86 9.13
CA VAL A 145 5.06 30.44 8.98
C VAL A 145 4.95 31.87 8.45
N GLN A 146 4.16 32.12 7.41
CA GLN A 146 3.96 33.46 6.88
C GLN A 146 3.37 34.41 7.95
N ARG A 147 2.37 33.96 8.71
CA ARG A 147 1.82 34.75 9.83
C ARG A 147 2.85 35.03 10.93
N MET A 148 3.72 34.06 11.23
CA MET A 148 4.79 34.26 12.19
C MET A 148 5.83 35.27 11.67
N GLU A 149 6.20 35.21 10.39
CA GLU A 149 7.09 36.18 9.76
C GLU A 149 6.51 37.59 9.78
N GLU A 150 5.23 37.76 9.47
CA GLU A 150 4.53 39.05 9.59
C GLU A 150 4.57 39.57 11.03
N LYS A 151 4.34 38.70 12.01
CA LYS A 151 4.42 39.05 13.44
C LYS A 151 5.84 39.43 13.86
N ILE A 152 6.86 38.71 13.41
CA ILE A 152 8.27 39.04 13.68
C ILE A 152 8.60 40.41 13.08
N ASN A 153 8.22 40.65 11.82
CA ASN A 153 8.46 41.93 11.14
C ASN A 153 7.80 43.09 11.87
N SER A 154 6.53 42.94 12.30
CA SER A 154 5.86 43.97 13.10
C SER A 154 6.50 44.22 14.46
N ILE A 155 7.02 43.18 15.13
CA ILE A 155 7.78 43.35 16.39
C ILE A 155 9.09 44.10 16.13
N ILE A 156 9.82 43.74 15.08
CA ILE A 156 11.08 44.41 14.70
C ILE A 156 10.83 45.89 14.39
N ASP A 157 9.77 46.21 13.67
CA ASP A 157 9.43 47.59 13.33
C ASP A 157 8.98 48.38 14.57
N ASN A 158 8.17 47.78 15.44
CA ASN A 158 7.79 48.39 16.73
C ASN A 158 9.01 48.66 17.63
N GLN A 159 9.98 47.74 17.70
CA GLN A 159 11.20 47.95 18.50
C GLN A 159 12.07 49.10 17.96
N LYS A 160 12.14 49.28 16.64
CA LYS A 160 12.86 50.41 16.03
C LYS A 160 12.22 51.75 16.37
N ASP A 161 10.90 51.78 16.51
CA ASP A 161 10.19 53.01 16.91
C ASP A 161 10.25 53.25 18.42
N GLU A 162 10.16 52.21 19.26
CA GLU A 162 10.41 52.32 20.70
C GLU A 162 11.83 52.80 21.01
N THR A 163 12.85 52.30 20.32
CA THR A 163 14.23 52.78 20.50
C THR A 163 14.41 54.23 20.08
N LYS A 164 13.73 54.69 19.03
CA LYS A 164 13.71 56.12 18.65
C LYS A 164 13.01 56.99 19.71
N GLU A 165 11.89 56.53 20.26
CA GLU A 165 11.16 57.26 21.31
C GLU A 165 11.93 57.25 22.65
N ILE A 166 12.66 56.18 22.96
CA ILE A 166 13.58 56.13 24.12
C ILE A 166 14.74 57.10 23.92
N ILE A 167 15.35 57.16 22.73
CA ILE A 167 16.42 58.13 22.43
C ILE A 167 15.90 59.57 22.51
N LYS A 168 14.70 59.82 21.99
CA LYS A 168 14.06 61.14 22.04
C LYS A 168 13.70 61.55 23.46
N SER A 169 13.14 60.66 24.27
CA SER A 169 12.88 60.92 25.69
C SER A 169 14.15 61.07 26.51
N LEU A 170 15.22 60.33 26.21
CA LEU A 170 16.55 60.54 26.82
C LEU A 170 17.14 61.91 26.46
N ILE A 171 16.96 62.38 25.22
CA ILE A 171 17.37 63.72 24.80
C ILE A 171 16.52 64.79 25.52
N GLU A 172 15.21 64.59 25.66
CA GLU A 172 14.30 65.47 26.40
C GLU A 172 14.61 65.50 27.90
N ILE A 173 14.94 64.35 28.51
CA ILE A 173 15.40 64.25 29.89
C ILE A 173 16.76 64.95 30.05
N SER A 174 17.71 64.76 29.13
CA SER A 174 19.04 65.40 29.21
C SER A 174 18.97 66.93 29.12
N THR A 175 17.94 67.46 28.48
CA THR A 175 17.73 68.90 28.29
C THR A 175 16.86 69.53 29.39
N GLY A 176 16.32 68.74 30.31
CA GLY A 176 15.34 69.21 31.30
C GLY A 176 15.32 68.44 32.62
N LEU A 177 16.46 68.19 33.27
CA LEU A 177 16.46 67.58 34.60
C LEU A 177 16.30 68.63 35.70
N LYS A 178 15.12 68.63 36.35
CA LYS A 178 14.93 69.20 37.70
C LYS A 178 14.92 68.06 38.73
N GLU A 179 15.40 68.37 39.92
CA GLU A 179 15.65 67.49 41.09
C GLU A 179 14.49 66.54 41.48
N LYS A 180 13.26 66.83 41.03
CA LYS A 180 12.05 66.03 41.25
C LYS A 180 11.96 64.77 40.38
N ASP A 181 12.66 64.71 39.25
CA ASP A 181 12.62 63.56 38.35
C ASP A 181 13.57 62.44 38.79
N LEU A 182 14.70 62.80 39.43
CA LEU A 182 15.62 61.85 40.07
C LEU A 182 14.94 61.04 41.17
N THR A 183 14.05 61.66 41.96
CA THR A 183 13.32 60.96 43.04
C THR A 183 12.28 59.98 42.49
N ASN A 184 11.66 60.29 41.34
CA ASN A 184 10.70 59.41 40.68
C ASN A 184 11.38 58.21 40.00
N ILE A 185 12.56 58.43 39.42
CA ILE A 185 13.38 57.34 38.86
C ILE A 185 13.84 56.40 39.97
N MET A 186 14.32 56.95 41.09
CA MET A 186 14.78 56.16 42.24
C MET A 186 13.66 55.31 42.86
N THR A 187 12.45 55.86 42.95
CA THR A 187 11.27 55.13 43.44
C THR A 187 10.82 54.04 42.46
N SER A 188 10.74 54.33 41.16
CA SER A 188 10.38 53.29 40.17
C SER A 188 11.42 52.16 40.07
N ALA A 189 12.71 52.47 40.30
CA ALA A 189 13.78 51.47 40.33
C ALA A 189 13.64 50.55 41.55
N ASN A 190 13.29 51.10 42.72
CA ASN A 190 12.99 50.31 43.91
C ASN A 190 11.73 49.45 43.73
N ASP A 191 10.68 49.99 43.11
CA ASP A 191 9.45 49.25 42.86
C ASP A 191 9.67 48.09 41.87
N LYS A 192 10.51 48.29 40.85
CA LYS A 192 10.95 47.21 39.94
C LYS A 192 11.76 46.13 40.67
N LEU A 193 12.69 46.51 41.54
CA LEU A 193 13.45 45.54 42.33
C LEU A 193 12.56 44.73 43.28
N LEU A 194 11.54 45.35 43.87
CA LEU A 194 10.54 44.65 44.69
C LEU A 194 9.68 43.70 43.85
N GLN A 195 9.27 44.11 42.65
CA GLN A 195 8.54 43.25 41.72
C GLN A 195 9.37 42.05 41.25
N ASP A 196 10.65 42.25 40.93
CA ASP A 196 11.56 41.17 40.55
C ASP A 196 11.77 40.19 41.72
N TYR A 197 11.89 40.70 42.96
CA TYR A 197 12.01 39.85 44.15
C TYR A 197 10.77 38.97 44.38
N ILE A 198 9.59 39.41 43.94
CA ILE A 198 8.32 38.67 44.10
C ILE A 198 8.06 37.74 42.91
N THR A 199 8.37 38.16 41.69
CA THR A 199 8.05 37.39 40.46
C THR A 199 9.03 36.24 40.22
N THR A 200 10.32 36.42 40.54
CA THR A 200 11.35 35.39 40.34
C THR A 200 11.06 34.08 41.11
N PRO A 201 10.73 34.08 42.42
CA PRO A 201 10.40 32.84 43.13
C PRO A 201 9.08 32.21 42.67
N ALA A 202 8.10 33.02 42.22
CA ALA A 202 6.84 32.50 41.67
C ALA A 202 7.07 31.78 40.33
N GLN A 203 7.91 32.32 39.46
CA GLN A 203 8.30 31.67 38.21
C GLN A 203 9.10 30.38 38.46
N ALA A 204 10.06 30.41 39.37
CA ALA A 204 10.82 29.22 39.76
C ALA A 204 9.93 28.11 40.37
N SER A 205 8.92 28.49 41.18
CA SER A 205 7.96 27.53 41.75
C SER A 205 7.09 26.89 40.67
N ASN A 206 6.65 27.67 39.69
CA ASN A 206 5.87 27.15 38.55
C ASN A 206 6.72 26.20 37.69
N GLU A 207 7.97 26.57 37.38
CA GLU A 207 8.88 25.70 36.62
C GLU A 207 9.17 24.39 37.36
N LEU A 208 9.36 24.45 38.68
CA LEU A 208 9.54 23.27 39.51
C LEU A 208 8.31 22.37 39.47
N HIS A 209 7.10 22.94 39.54
CA HIS A 209 5.85 22.18 39.45
C HIS A 209 5.72 21.46 38.10
N LEU A 210 6.00 22.15 36.99
CA LEU A 210 6.00 21.56 35.65
C LEU A 210 7.03 20.42 35.52
N LYS A 211 8.25 20.61 36.05
CA LYS A 211 9.28 19.55 36.03
C LYS A 211 8.89 18.34 36.88
N THR A 212 8.26 18.55 38.03
CA THR A 212 7.75 17.45 38.86
C THR A 212 6.66 16.67 38.13
N GLN A 213 5.69 17.34 37.51
CA GLN A 213 4.63 16.70 36.74
C GLN A 213 5.16 15.91 35.53
N LEU A 214 6.17 16.44 34.84
CA LEU A 214 6.82 15.73 33.74
C LEU A 214 7.52 14.45 34.22
N ASN A 215 8.23 14.52 35.35
CA ASN A 215 8.92 13.38 35.93
C ASN A 215 7.92 12.29 36.39
N GLU A 216 6.80 12.68 37.00
CA GLU A 216 5.72 11.74 37.35
C GLU A 216 5.17 11.00 36.13
N ASN A 217 4.94 11.70 35.01
CA ASN A 217 4.51 11.08 33.75
C ASN A 217 5.56 10.09 33.21
N GLN A 218 6.84 10.45 33.27
CA GLN A 218 7.94 9.56 32.87
C GLN A 218 8.02 8.31 33.76
N GLN A 219 7.84 8.46 35.08
CA GLN A 219 7.80 7.34 36.02
C GLN A 219 6.61 6.40 35.74
N GLN A 220 5.42 6.94 35.45
CA GLN A 220 4.27 6.13 35.04
C GLN A 220 4.53 5.35 33.76
N HIS A 221 5.21 5.95 32.78
CA HIS A 221 5.58 5.26 31.55
C HIS A 221 6.59 4.13 31.83
N LEU A 222 7.61 4.38 32.66
CA LEU A 222 8.57 3.36 33.07
C LEU A 222 7.89 2.21 33.81
N GLN A 223 6.92 2.49 34.69
CA GLN A 223 6.14 1.47 35.37
C GLN A 223 5.33 0.60 34.38
N LYS A 224 4.64 1.21 33.41
CA LYS A 224 3.94 0.46 32.35
C LYS A 224 4.89 -0.41 31.53
N LEU A 225 6.11 0.06 31.27
CA LEU A 225 7.11 -0.71 30.54
C LEU A 225 7.63 -1.88 31.38
N GLN A 226 7.82 -1.67 32.69
CA GLN A 226 8.17 -2.73 33.64
C GLN A 226 7.06 -3.78 33.73
N GLU A 227 5.79 -3.38 33.78
CA GLU A 227 4.64 -4.30 33.76
C GLU A 227 4.56 -5.12 32.47
N LYS A 228 4.87 -4.51 31.32
CA LYS A 228 5.01 -5.22 30.03
C LYS A 228 6.16 -6.22 30.07
N LEU A 229 7.31 -5.83 30.62
CA LEU A 229 8.46 -6.73 30.77
C LEU A 229 8.17 -7.88 31.74
N THR A 230 7.45 -7.66 32.84
CA THR A 230 7.07 -8.73 33.76
C THR A 230 6.04 -9.67 33.15
N THR A 231 5.09 -9.17 32.36
CA THR A 231 4.15 -10.01 31.58
C THR A 231 4.84 -10.79 30.47
N LEU A 232 5.82 -10.22 29.78
CA LEU A 232 6.67 -10.94 28.83
C LEU A 232 7.50 -12.01 29.52
N LYS A 233 8.12 -11.69 30.66
CA LYS A 233 8.92 -12.63 31.44
C LYS A 233 8.07 -13.79 31.98
N SER A 234 6.83 -13.54 32.43
CA SER A 234 5.93 -14.61 32.86
C SER A 234 5.45 -15.48 31.69
N LYS A 235 5.20 -14.89 30.51
CA LYS A 235 4.93 -15.65 29.28
C LYS A 235 6.12 -16.54 28.90
N LEU A 236 7.34 -16.01 29.00
CA LEU A 236 8.57 -16.76 28.69
C LEU A 236 8.82 -17.89 29.70
N LEU A 237 8.56 -17.64 30.99
CA LEU A 237 8.70 -18.66 32.03
C LEU A 237 7.66 -19.79 31.91
N ASN A 238 6.47 -19.49 31.39
CA ASN A 238 5.45 -20.49 31.06
C ASN A 238 5.81 -21.35 29.84
N ILE A 239 6.72 -20.89 28.97
CA ILE A 239 7.21 -21.67 27.82
C ILE A 239 8.23 -22.74 28.27
N GLU A 240 9.04 -22.47 29.31
CA GLU A 240 10.06 -23.41 29.80
C GLU A 240 9.50 -24.64 30.55
N HIS A 241 8.24 -24.63 30.99
CA HIS A 241 7.66 -25.72 31.81
C HIS A 241 6.85 -26.77 31.03
N ASN A 242 6.73 -26.67 29.70
CA ASN A 242 6.22 -27.76 28.87
C ASN A 242 7.40 -28.55 28.26
N LYS A 243 7.85 -29.56 29.01
CA LYS A 243 8.88 -30.52 28.59
C LYS A 243 8.40 -31.42 27.43
N GLU A 244 9.18 -31.36 26.34
CA GLU A 244 9.48 -32.36 25.30
C GLU A 244 8.38 -32.81 24.30
N PRO A 245 8.77 -33.05 23.03
CA PRO A 245 8.26 -32.21 21.97
C PRO A 245 7.42 -32.96 20.93
N ASN A 246 6.33 -32.32 20.51
CA ASN A 246 5.80 -32.54 19.18
C ASN A 246 6.46 -31.49 18.28
N ASP A 247 7.68 -31.80 17.83
CA ASP A 247 8.62 -30.90 17.13
C ASP A 247 8.00 -30.15 15.93
N ASN A 248 6.86 -30.58 15.40
CA ASN A 248 6.25 -29.89 14.26
C ASN A 248 5.34 -28.72 14.67
N GLN A 249 4.71 -28.78 15.84
CA GLN A 249 3.79 -27.73 16.30
C GLN A 249 4.49 -26.58 16.99
N PHE A 250 5.49 -26.87 17.83
CA PHE A 250 6.28 -25.83 18.49
C PHE A 250 7.06 -24.99 17.47
N TYR A 251 7.60 -25.61 16.43
CA TYR A 251 8.35 -24.91 15.40
C TYR A 251 7.43 -24.13 14.45
N ALA A 252 6.25 -24.67 14.12
CA ALA A 252 5.24 -23.92 13.39
C ALA A 252 4.69 -22.73 14.19
N GLN A 253 4.50 -22.91 15.49
CA GLN A 253 4.05 -21.85 16.39
C GLN A 253 5.15 -20.79 16.59
N TRP A 254 6.42 -21.20 16.72
CA TRP A 254 7.56 -20.29 16.76
C TRP A 254 7.68 -19.47 15.48
N VAL A 255 7.55 -20.07 14.29
CA VAL A 255 7.59 -19.32 13.02
C VAL A 255 6.42 -18.36 12.91
N LYS A 256 5.23 -18.74 13.38
CA LYS A 256 4.08 -17.83 13.41
C LYS A 256 4.33 -16.65 14.33
N GLU A 257 4.81 -16.90 15.55
CA GLU A 257 5.13 -15.86 16.53
C GLU A 257 6.28 -14.97 16.05
N MET A 258 7.30 -15.52 15.39
CA MET A 258 8.40 -14.76 14.81
C MET A 258 7.96 -13.91 13.63
N ASN A 259 7.10 -14.42 12.74
CA ASN A 259 6.50 -13.62 11.67
C ASN A 259 5.62 -12.49 12.25
N GLU A 260 4.86 -12.75 13.31
CA GLU A 260 4.08 -11.73 14.02
C GLU A 260 4.99 -10.67 14.67
N ILE A 261 6.13 -11.07 15.26
CA ILE A 261 7.13 -10.15 15.82
C ILE A 261 7.77 -9.32 14.71
N LEU A 262 8.13 -9.92 13.58
CA LEU A 262 8.72 -9.21 12.42
C LEU A 262 7.73 -8.23 11.77
N ILE A 263 6.44 -8.56 11.75
CA ILE A 263 5.38 -7.65 11.31
C ILE A 263 5.18 -6.52 12.33
N SER A 264 5.29 -6.81 13.64
CA SER A 264 5.15 -5.79 14.70
C SER A 264 6.35 -4.85 14.81
N LEU A 265 7.54 -5.30 14.38
CA LEU A 265 8.75 -4.51 14.23
C LEU A 265 8.70 -3.84 12.85
N ASN A 266 8.00 -2.72 12.85
CA ASN A 266 7.28 -2.08 11.76
C ASN A 266 8.07 -1.59 10.52
N ASP A 267 8.92 -2.43 9.90
CA ASP A 267 9.56 -2.17 8.59
C ASP A 267 10.08 -3.47 7.88
N LEU A 268 9.85 -4.67 8.43
CA LEU A 268 10.38 -5.95 7.89
C LEU A 268 9.31 -6.84 7.24
N SER A 269 8.20 -6.27 6.77
CA SER A 269 7.08 -6.98 6.14
C SER A 269 7.46 -7.73 4.85
N HIS A 270 8.62 -7.42 4.28
CA HIS A 270 9.14 -8.02 3.05
C HIS A 270 9.91 -9.33 3.28
N ILE A 271 10.12 -9.72 4.55
CA ILE A 271 10.79 -10.97 4.92
C ILE A 271 9.76 -11.96 5.45
N ARG A 272 9.53 -13.05 4.72
CA ARG A 272 8.61 -14.13 5.09
C ARG A 272 9.33 -15.46 5.14
N PHE A 273 9.13 -16.19 6.24
CA PHE A 273 9.60 -17.55 6.40
C PHE A 273 8.46 -18.54 6.08
N GLU A 274 8.65 -19.38 5.08
CA GLU A 274 7.77 -20.48 4.65
C GLU A 274 8.52 -21.81 4.75
N PHE A 275 7.82 -22.94 4.85
CA PHE A 275 8.45 -24.27 4.77
C PHE A 275 8.07 -24.99 3.48
N VAL A 276 9.03 -25.72 2.91
CA VAL A 276 8.78 -26.70 1.84
C VAL A 276 9.12 -28.09 2.40
N ASP A 277 8.14 -29.00 2.37
CA ASP A 277 8.26 -30.43 2.66
C ASP A 277 9.02 -30.84 3.94
N ASN A 278 8.71 -30.17 5.06
CA ASN A 278 9.03 -30.62 6.44
C ASN A 278 10.52 -30.77 6.82
N THR A 279 11.47 -30.34 6.00
CA THR A 279 12.89 -30.23 6.40
C THR A 279 13.56 -28.92 6.03
N ASP A 280 13.02 -28.20 5.04
CA ASP A 280 13.72 -27.09 4.41
C ASP A 280 12.97 -25.77 4.60
N LEU A 281 13.71 -24.75 5.03
CA LEU A 281 13.22 -23.42 5.35
C LEU A 281 13.35 -22.51 4.12
N LYS A 282 12.22 -22.01 3.64
CA LYS A 282 12.10 -21.06 2.54
C LYS A 282 12.05 -19.66 3.10
N LEU A 283 13.13 -18.91 2.91
CA LEU A 283 13.18 -17.49 3.21
C LEU A 283 12.82 -16.70 1.94
N VAL A 284 11.74 -15.94 2.02
CA VAL A 284 11.28 -15.03 0.97
C VAL A 284 11.64 -13.62 1.40
N ILE A 285 12.56 -12.98 0.68
CA ILE A 285 12.92 -11.57 0.87
C ILE A 285 12.58 -10.87 -0.44
N ASN A 286 11.65 -9.91 -0.42
CA ASN A 286 11.14 -9.24 -1.62
C ASN A 286 10.63 -10.27 -2.67
N ASN A 287 11.31 -10.34 -3.82
CA ASN A 287 11.03 -11.27 -4.92
C ASN A 287 11.99 -12.47 -4.98
N HIS A 288 12.91 -12.58 -4.01
CA HIS A 288 13.93 -13.62 -3.98
C HIS A 288 13.54 -14.74 -3.01
N ILE A 289 13.63 -15.98 -3.49
CA ILE A 289 13.33 -17.19 -2.73
C ILE A 289 14.64 -17.91 -2.42
N ILE A 290 14.97 -18.03 -1.14
CA ILE A 290 16.14 -18.77 -0.66
C ILE A 290 15.65 -20.02 0.07
N LEU A 291 16.06 -21.20 -0.41
CA LEU A 291 15.80 -22.47 0.30
C LEU A 291 17.01 -22.83 1.17
N LEU A 292 16.79 -23.11 2.45
CA LEU A 292 17.79 -23.47 3.45
C LEU A 292 17.52 -24.88 4.00
N ASN A 293 18.55 -25.72 4.10
CA ASN A 293 18.47 -27.01 4.81
C ASN A 293 18.53 -26.81 6.34
N LYS A 294 18.28 -27.86 7.13
CA LYS A 294 18.42 -27.94 8.60
C LYS A 294 19.76 -27.44 9.15
N ASP A 295 20.82 -27.50 8.34
CA ASP A 295 22.17 -26.99 8.67
C ASP A 295 22.42 -25.55 8.18
N PHE A 296 21.36 -24.82 7.83
CA PHE A 296 21.38 -23.46 7.24
C PHE A 296 22.18 -23.34 5.93
N ASN A 297 22.30 -24.43 5.18
CA ASN A 297 22.95 -24.41 3.87
C ASN A 297 21.96 -23.99 2.79
N ILE A 298 22.35 -23.06 1.91
CA ILE A 298 21.50 -22.58 0.82
C ILE A 298 21.45 -23.64 -0.30
N LEU A 299 20.25 -24.13 -0.62
CA LEU A 299 19.98 -25.25 -1.54
C LEU A 299 19.54 -24.82 -2.95
N ASN A 300 18.80 -23.71 -3.11
CA ASN A 300 18.29 -23.26 -4.41
C ASN A 300 18.58 -21.77 -4.65
N THR A 301 18.99 -21.46 -5.87
CA THR A 301 19.63 -20.21 -6.30
C THR A 301 19.17 -19.76 -7.68
N ALA A 302 17.91 -20.04 -8.04
CA ALA A 302 17.41 -19.72 -9.39
C ALA A 302 17.42 -18.20 -9.71
N ASP A 303 17.30 -17.34 -8.70
CA ASP A 303 17.17 -15.87 -8.89
C ASP A 303 18.36 -15.06 -8.32
N LEU A 304 19.48 -15.69 -7.96
CA LEU A 304 20.64 -15.01 -7.35
C LEU A 304 21.88 -15.12 -8.26
N ASN A 305 22.27 -14.01 -8.88
CA ASN A 305 23.45 -13.93 -9.77
C ASN A 305 24.79 -14.23 -9.07
N ASP A 306 24.85 -14.23 -7.73
CA ASP A 306 26.09 -14.33 -6.96
C ASP A 306 26.38 -15.74 -6.41
N GLN A 307 26.59 -16.71 -7.32
CA GLN A 307 26.99 -18.09 -6.98
C GLN A 307 28.28 -18.17 -6.13
N TYR A 308 29.14 -17.15 -6.16
CA TYR A 308 30.40 -17.07 -5.42
C TYR A 308 30.20 -16.85 -3.91
N LEU A 309 29.29 -15.95 -3.50
CA LEU A 309 29.00 -15.69 -2.09
C LEU A 309 28.33 -16.90 -1.42
N ILE A 310 27.47 -17.59 -2.17
CA ILE A 310 26.72 -18.76 -1.70
C ILE A 310 27.65 -19.93 -1.43
N ARG A 311 28.64 -20.17 -2.30
CA ARG A 311 29.68 -21.18 -2.08
C ARG A 311 30.52 -20.87 -0.84
N LYS A 312 30.77 -19.58 -0.56
CA LYS A 312 31.53 -19.11 0.61
C LYS A 312 30.72 -19.21 1.91
N ILE A 313 29.40 -19.00 1.88
CA ILE A 313 28.50 -19.19 3.03
C ILE A 313 28.42 -20.68 3.42
N ASN A 314 28.30 -21.58 2.44
CA ASN A 314 28.18 -23.02 2.70
C ASN A 314 29.49 -23.69 3.17
N THR A 315 30.65 -23.02 3.08
CA THR A 315 31.96 -23.59 3.41
C THR A 315 32.69 -22.93 4.59
N ASN A 316 32.25 -21.77 5.07
CA ASN A 316 32.96 -20.99 6.10
C ASN A 316 32.37 -21.22 7.51
N GLU A 317 33.19 -21.15 8.56
CA GLU A 317 32.76 -21.28 9.96
C GLU A 317 31.83 -20.13 10.40
N ASP A 318 32.05 -18.92 9.86
CA ASP A 318 31.23 -17.73 10.10
C ASP A 318 30.04 -17.63 9.10
N LYS A 319 29.18 -18.64 9.09
CA LYS A 319 28.01 -18.71 8.19
C LYS A 319 27.07 -17.52 8.35
N MET A 320 26.81 -17.11 9.60
CA MET A 320 25.84 -16.05 9.95
C MET A 320 26.26 -14.67 9.44
N LYS A 321 27.55 -14.33 9.52
CA LYS A 321 28.05 -13.01 9.08
C LYS A 321 27.94 -12.83 7.58
N ASN A 322 28.25 -13.88 6.83
CA ASN A 322 28.16 -13.87 5.37
C ASN A 322 26.69 -13.94 4.90
N PHE A 323 25.82 -14.61 5.65
CA PHE A 323 24.38 -14.62 5.41
C PHE A 323 23.74 -13.25 5.63
N LEU A 324 24.11 -12.53 6.70
CA LEU A 324 23.66 -11.15 6.92
C LEU A 324 24.12 -10.18 5.83
N LEU A 325 25.33 -10.38 5.30
CA LEU A 325 25.82 -9.59 4.15
C LEU A 325 24.96 -9.81 2.89
N LEU A 326 24.56 -11.06 2.65
CA LEU A 326 23.68 -11.43 1.53
C LEU A 326 22.28 -10.82 1.71
N ILE A 327 21.71 -10.90 2.92
CA ILE A 327 20.40 -10.31 3.22
C ILE A 327 20.42 -8.79 3.06
N ASN A 328 21.46 -8.10 3.55
CA ASN A 328 21.57 -6.65 3.38
C ASN A 328 21.68 -6.26 1.91
N GLY A 329 22.43 -7.01 1.09
CA GLY A 329 22.48 -6.76 -0.37
C GLY A 329 21.14 -7.02 -1.08
N LEU A 330 20.34 -7.96 -0.59
CA LEU A 330 19.01 -8.26 -1.13
C LEU A 330 17.92 -7.29 -0.66
N LEU A 331 18.14 -6.59 0.45
CA LEU A 331 17.26 -5.52 0.94
C LEU A 331 17.55 -4.18 0.25
N GLU A 332 18.78 -3.94 -0.20
CA GLU A 332 19.19 -2.71 -0.91
C GLU A 332 18.85 -2.71 -2.42
N THR A 333 18.45 -3.86 -2.98
CA THR A 333 18.00 -3.97 -4.37
C THR A 333 16.47 -3.94 -4.43
N PRO A 334 15.87 -2.98 -5.16
CA PRO A 334 14.41 -2.77 -5.19
C PRO A 334 13.66 -3.89 -5.90
#